data_AF-A0A409YND8-F1
#
_entry.id   AF-A0A409YND8-F1
#
_cell.length_a   1.000
_cell.length_b   1.000
_cell.length_c   1.000
_cell.angle_alpha   90.00
_cell.angle_beta   90.00
_cell.angle_gamma   90.00
#
_symmetry.space_group_name_H-M   'P 1'
#
loop_
_entity.id
_entity.type
_entity.pdbx_description
1 polymer ?
#
loop_
_entity_poly.entity_id
_entity_poly.type
_entity_poly.pdbx_seq_one_letter_code
_entity_poly.pdbx_strand_id
1 'polypeptide(L)'
;MSDPLVVQFTGPAEAAIATMDASHFGGVDPKAYHIKVVQDYQTTSTDPIVQAAKKARVRAAAHTGGTDPNEKEHLTVSYHQTNSRSSTVHIYTGLDSS
;
A
#
# COMPACT_ATOMS: atom_id res chain seq x y z
N MET A 1 20.26 13.43 -2.76
CA MET A 1 19.06 12.97 -2.02
C MET A 1 18.25 12.12 -2.98
N SER A 2 17.91 10.89 -2.65
CA SER A 2 17.04 10.06 -3.50
C SER A 2 15.67 10.73 -3.59
N ASP A 3 15.12 10.91 -4.80
CA ASP A 3 13.77 11.45 -4.95
C ASP A 3 12.77 10.63 -4.13
N PRO A 4 11.83 11.29 -3.41
CA PRO A 4 10.82 10.59 -2.64
C PRO A 4 9.93 9.73 -3.55
N LEU A 5 9.56 8.54 -3.08
CA LEU A 5 8.68 7.61 -3.79
C LEU A 5 7.33 8.28 -4.10
N VAL A 6 6.98 8.33 -5.38
CA VAL A 6 5.68 8.84 -5.82
C VAL A 6 4.63 7.74 -5.66
N VAL A 7 3.72 7.91 -4.69
CA VAL A 7 2.61 6.99 -4.46
C VAL A 7 1.37 7.45 -5.21
N GLN A 8 0.82 6.58 -6.04
CA GLN A 8 -0.41 6.81 -6.81
C GLN A 8 -1.45 5.75 -6.45
N PHE A 9 -2.71 6.10 -6.55
CA PHE A 9 -3.82 5.20 -6.30
C PHE A 9 -4.54 4.90 -7.61
N THR A 10 -5.00 3.67 -7.79
CA THR A 10 -5.95 3.36 -8.86
C THR A 10 -7.33 3.94 -8.54
N GLY A 11 -8.16 4.21 -9.55
CA GLY A 11 -9.54 4.68 -9.34
C GLY A 11 -10.33 3.80 -8.34
N PRO A 12 -10.29 2.46 -8.44
CA PRO A 12 -10.90 1.58 -7.44
C PRO A 12 -10.31 1.75 -6.02
N ALA A 13 -8.98 1.89 -5.89
CA ALA A 13 -8.36 2.12 -4.59
C ALA A 13 -8.73 3.49 -4.00
N GLU A 14 -8.80 4.55 -4.81
CA GLU A 14 -9.26 5.87 -4.35
C GLU A 14 -10.71 5.84 -3.89
N ALA A 15 -11.59 5.16 -4.64
CA ALA A 15 -12.98 5.01 -4.25
C ALA A 15 -13.13 4.24 -2.94
N ALA A 16 -12.35 3.17 -2.73
CA ALA A 16 -12.34 2.43 -1.47
C ALA A 16 -11.87 3.30 -0.30
N ILE A 17 -10.73 3.99 -0.46
CA ILE A 17 -10.17 4.89 0.56
C ILE A 17 -11.13 6.02 0.93
N ALA A 18 -11.87 6.55 -0.04
CA ALA A 18 -12.85 7.61 0.21
C ALA A 18 -14.01 7.18 1.12
N THR A 19 -14.27 5.88 1.23
CA THR A 19 -15.32 5.32 2.10
C THR A 19 -14.80 4.86 3.46
N MET A 20 -13.48 4.93 3.68
CA MET A 20 -12.84 4.47 4.91
C MET A 20 -12.94 5.50 6.03
N ASP A 21 -13.13 5.02 7.25
CA ASP A 21 -13.12 5.86 8.45
C ASP A 21 -11.71 5.98 9.01
N ALA A 22 -11.27 7.21 9.29
CA ALA A 22 -10.00 7.50 9.95
C ALA A 22 -9.89 6.83 11.33
N SER A 23 -11.00 6.58 12.02
CA SER A 23 -11.02 5.88 13.32
C SER A 23 -10.40 4.47 13.25
N HIS A 24 -10.60 3.77 12.13
CA HIS A 24 -10.00 2.46 11.84
C HIS A 24 -8.46 2.52 11.75
N PHE A 25 -7.93 3.67 11.34
CA PHE A 25 -6.48 3.92 11.18
C PHE A 25 -5.90 4.71 12.36
N GLY A 26 -6.49 4.60 13.55
CA GLY A 26 -6.02 5.30 14.74
C GLY A 26 -6.19 6.82 14.69
N GLY A 27 -7.19 7.30 13.95
CA GLY A 27 -7.48 8.73 13.76
C GLY A 27 -6.66 9.37 12.63
N VAL A 28 -5.88 8.60 11.89
CA VAL A 28 -5.10 9.09 10.74
C VAL A 28 -5.98 9.09 9.48
N ASP A 29 -5.83 10.12 8.65
CA ASP A 29 -6.45 10.15 7.32
C ASP A 29 -6.11 8.84 6.55
N PRO A 30 -7.11 8.09 6.05
CA PRO A 30 -6.86 6.82 5.40
C PRO A 30 -5.85 6.93 4.25
N LYS A 31 -5.94 7.98 3.42
CA LYS A 31 -5.00 8.16 2.30
C LYS A 31 -3.57 8.38 2.80
N ALA A 32 -3.38 9.22 3.82
CA ALA A 32 -2.09 9.47 4.44
C ALA A 32 -1.51 8.19 5.07
N TYR A 33 -2.34 7.38 5.75
CA TYR A 33 -1.95 6.09 6.29
C TYR A 33 -1.40 5.16 5.19
N HIS A 34 -2.12 5.03 4.08
CA HIS A 34 -1.70 4.15 2.98
C HIS A 34 -0.38 4.62 2.35
N ILE A 35 -0.20 5.92 2.13
CA ILE A 35 1.04 6.49 1.61
C ILE A 35 2.20 6.15 2.55
N LYS A 36 2.01 6.33 3.86
CA LYS A 36 3.03 6.02 4.86
C LYS A 36 3.42 4.55 4.84
N VAL A 37 2.45 3.63 4.85
CA VAL A 37 2.70 2.18 4.83
C VAL A 37 3.49 1.78 3.58
N VAL A 38 3.15 2.35 2.41
CA VAL A 38 3.89 2.11 1.16
C VAL A 38 5.33 2.61 1.24
N GLN A 39 5.54 3.80 1.79
CA GLN A 39 6.89 4.38 1.94
C GLN A 39 7.73 3.59 2.95
N ASP A 40 7.15 3.20 4.09
CA ASP A 40 7.83 2.42 5.13
C ASP A 40 8.21 1.03 4.59
N TYR A 41 7.31 0.37 3.86
CA TYR A 41 7.60 -0.93 3.24
C TYR A 41 8.76 -0.85 2.25
N GLN A 42 8.87 0.23 1.48
CA GLN A 42 10.02 0.42 0.59
C GLN A 42 11.36 0.35 1.33
N THR A 43 11.43 0.93 2.54
CA THR A 43 12.67 0.98 3.33
C THR A 43 13.03 -0.35 4.00
N THR A 44 12.03 -1.22 4.23
CA THR A 44 12.19 -2.50 4.95
C THR A 44 12.18 -3.71 4.01
N SER A 45 11.74 -3.55 2.77
CA SER A 45 11.70 -4.62 1.78
C SER A 45 13.10 -5.12 1.42
N THR A 46 13.22 -6.41 1.18
CA THR A 46 14.43 -7.05 0.65
C THR A 46 14.43 -7.18 -0.89
N ASP A 47 13.33 -6.79 -1.55
CA ASP A 47 13.22 -6.82 -3.01
C ASP A 47 13.97 -5.61 -3.61
N PRO A 48 14.99 -5.83 -4.47
CA PRO A 48 15.76 -4.74 -5.07
C PRO A 48 14.91 -3.85 -6.01
N ILE A 49 13.83 -4.37 -6.60
CA ILE A 49 12.90 -3.58 -7.42
C ILE A 49 12.12 -2.62 -6.52
N VAL A 50 11.66 -3.07 -5.36
CA VAL A 50 10.93 -2.25 -4.38
C VAL A 50 11.83 -1.16 -3.84
N GLN A 51 13.03 -1.51 -3.35
CA GLN A 51 14.00 -0.53 -2.80
C GLN A 51 14.39 0.54 -3.83
N ALA A 52 14.55 0.16 -5.10
CA ALA A 52 14.91 1.08 -6.17
C ALA A 52 13.71 1.75 -6.86
N ALA A 53 12.47 1.49 -6.42
CA ALA A 53 11.28 2.02 -7.04
C ALA A 53 11.20 3.54 -6.96
N LYS A 54 10.74 4.16 -8.05
CA LYS A 54 10.47 5.60 -8.11
C LYS A 54 8.99 5.93 -8.05
N LYS A 55 8.16 4.95 -8.39
CA LYS A 55 6.70 5.05 -8.32
C LYS A 55 6.14 3.80 -7.65
N ALA A 56 5.10 3.98 -6.86
CA ALA A 56 4.29 2.90 -6.33
C ALA A 56 2.82 3.16 -6.69
N ARG A 57 2.11 2.11 -7.10
CA ARG A 57 0.71 2.18 -7.46
C ARG A 57 -0.09 1.26 -6.54
N VAL A 58 -0.90 1.85 -5.67
CA VAL A 58 -1.84 1.15 -4.81
C VAL A 58 -3.00 0.67 -5.66
N ARG A 59 -3.07 -0.65 -5.86
CA ARG A 59 -4.09 -1.34 -6.66
C ARG A 59 -5.34 -1.67 -5.85
N ALA A 60 -5.15 -2.01 -4.59
CA ALA A 60 -6.21 -2.19 -3.62
C ALA A 60 -5.82 -1.47 -2.33
N ALA A 61 -6.78 -0.78 -1.74
CA ALA A 61 -6.65 -0.17 -0.41
C ALA A 61 -6.49 -1.27 0.66
N ALA A 62 -6.31 -0.88 1.91
CA ALA A 62 -6.31 -1.80 3.04
C ALA A 62 -7.66 -2.54 3.09
N HIS A 63 -7.62 -3.86 2.96
CA HIS A 63 -8.83 -4.68 2.95
C HIS A 63 -8.53 -6.05 3.55
N THR A 64 -9.54 -6.61 4.22
CA THR A 64 -9.63 -8.04 4.48
C THR A 64 -10.21 -8.66 3.21
N GLY A 65 -9.45 -9.53 2.55
CA GLY A 65 -9.86 -10.09 1.27
C GLY A 65 -9.12 -11.36 0.98
N GLY A 66 -9.77 -12.26 0.23
CA GLY A 66 -9.31 -13.62 -0.04
C GLY A 66 -10.45 -14.63 0.12
N THR A 67 -10.18 -15.90 -0.18
CA THR A 67 -11.07 -17.01 0.20
C THR A 67 -10.84 -17.45 1.65
N ASP A 68 -9.80 -16.94 2.31
CA ASP A 68 -9.48 -17.24 3.70
C ASP A 68 -10.09 -16.19 4.63
N PRO A 69 -11.03 -16.55 5.51
CA PRO A 69 -11.60 -15.64 6.49
C PRO A 69 -10.61 -15.14 7.55
N ASN A 70 -9.41 -15.72 7.63
CA ASN A 70 -8.35 -15.30 8.56
C ASN A 70 -7.26 -14.45 7.91
N GLU A 71 -7.44 -14.05 6.64
CA GLU A 71 -6.46 -13.23 5.96
C GLU A 71 -6.35 -11.85 6.62
N LYS A 72 -5.13 -11.52 7.09
CA LYS A 72 -4.84 -10.24 7.69
C LYS A 72 -5.05 -9.12 6.66
N GLU A 73 -5.50 -7.98 7.17
CA GLU A 73 -5.69 -6.79 6.34
C GLU A 73 -4.37 -6.39 5.65
N HIS A 74 -4.44 -6.12 4.34
CA HIS A 74 -3.28 -5.77 3.54
C HIS A 74 -3.60 -4.80 2.41
N LEU A 75 -2.57 -4.11 1.92
CA LEU A 75 -2.61 -3.30 0.69
C LEU A 75 -1.98 -4.11 -0.44
N THR A 76 -2.57 -4.04 -1.63
CA THR A 76 -1.93 -4.55 -2.86
C THR A 76 -1.26 -3.41 -3.59
N VAL A 77 0.07 -3.47 -3.75
CA VAL A 77 0.87 -2.35 -4.29
C VAL A 77 1.84 -2.83 -5.35
N SER A 78 1.87 -2.14 -6.49
CA SER A 78 2.87 -2.37 -7.53
C SER A 78 3.95 -1.29 -7.46
N TYR A 79 5.18 -1.69 -7.15
CA TYR A 79 6.36 -0.84 -7.17
C TYR A 79 7.02 -0.88 -8.55
N HIS A 80 7.37 0.28 -9.09
CA HIS A 80 7.97 0.44 -10.40
C HIS A 80 9.36 1.05 -10.27
N GLN A 81 10.39 0.25 -10.54
CA GLN A 81 11.76 0.74 -10.76
C GLN A 81 11.86 1.42 -12.12
N THR A 82 11.27 0.80 -13.15
CA THR A 82 11.08 1.37 -14.48
C THR A 82 9.69 1.00 -14.99
N ASN A 83 9.28 1.50 -16.17
CA ASN A 83 8.00 1.13 -16.77
C ASN A 83 7.87 -0.37 -17.07
N SER A 84 8.98 -1.07 -17.31
CA SER A 84 9.04 -2.51 -17.62
C SER A 84 9.50 -3.38 -16.45
N ARG A 85 10.04 -2.78 -15.38
CA ARG A 85 10.50 -3.49 -14.17
C ARG A 85 9.67 -3.07 -12.97
N SER A 86 8.74 -3.94 -12.60
CA SER A 86 7.86 -3.76 -11.46
C SER A 86 7.71 -5.01 -10.62
N SER A 87 7.47 -4.82 -9.32
CA SER A 87 7.15 -5.88 -8.38
C SER A 87 5.81 -5.58 -7.71
N THR A 88 4.93 -6.56 -7.59
CA THR A 88 3.65 -6.40 -6.90
C THR A 88 3.70 -7.18 -5.59
N VAL A 89 3.38 -6.50 -4.51
CA VAL A 89 3.49 -7.03 -3.15
C VAL A 89 2.20 -6.78 -2.37
N HIS A 90 1.95 -7.63 -1.38
CA HIS A 90 0.92 -7.43 -0.36
C HIS A 90 1.61 -6.91 0.90
N ILE A 91 1.22 -5.71 1.33
CA ILE A 91 1.76 -5.07 2.53
C ILE A 91 0.73 -5.21 3.64
N TYR A 92 1.00 -6.10 4.59
CA TYR A 92 0.11 -6.31 5.73
C TYR A 92 0.16 -5.12 6.69
N THR A 93 -1.01 -4.56 7.00
CA THR A 93 -1.16 -3.30 7.76
C THR A 93 -0.98 -3.47 9.26
N GLY A 94 -1.06 -4.72 9.76
CA GLY A 94 -1.09 -5.01 11.19
C GLY A 94 -2.35 -4.51 11.90
N LEU A 95 -3.33 -4.01 11.13
CA LEU A 95 -4.68 -3.76 11.59
C LEU A 95 -5.36 -5.13 11.63
N ASP A 96 -5.33 -5.79 12.78
CA ASP A 96 -6.11 -7.00 12.97
C ASP A 96 -7.60 -6.60 12.91
N SER A 97 -8.35 -7.26 12.04
CA SER A 97 -9.80 -7.09 11.93
C SER A 97 -10.44 -7.43 13.27
N SER A 98 -10.73 -6.38 14.03
CA SER A 98 -11.33 -6.43 15.36
C SER A 98 -12.85 -6.57 15.28
#